data_AF-A0A1J4SCJ1-F1
#
_entry.id   AF-A0A1J4SCJ1-F1
#
_cell.length_a   1.000
_cell.length_b   1.000
_cell.length_c   1.000
_cell.angle_alpha   90.00
_cell.angle_beta   90.00
_cell.angle_gamma   90.00
#
_symmetry.space_group_name_H-M   'P 1'
#
loop_
_entity.id
_entity.type
_entity.pdbx_description
1 polymer ?
#
loop_
_entity_poly.entity_id
_entity_poly.type
_entity_poly.pdbx_seq_one_letter_code
_entity_poly.pdbx_strand_id
1 'polypeptide(L)'
;MFFAIEEFNLTRLVFEDTQRYEELAEKYVLAGAIPEQKRGDALHIAMATVGRMDILASWNCDHIVRFKTQQIVRTVNIIEGLTDLAINTPKEVLSL
;
A
#
# COMPACT_ATOMS: atom_id res chain seq x y z
N MET A 1 -6.46 -21.66 -4.85
CA MET A 1 -6.59 -20.19 -4.76
C MET A 1 -7.97 -19.76 -4.26
N PHE A 2 -9.07 -20.30 -4.78
CA PHE A 2 -10.43 -19.99 -4.28
C PHE A 2 -10.69 -20.44 -2.82
N PHE A 3 -10.09 -21.55 -2.38
CA PHE A 3 -10.26 -22.08 -1.02
C PHE A 3 -9.93 -21.06 0.09
N ALA A 4 -8.82 -20.33 -0.04
CA ALA A 4 -8.41 -19.35 0.96
C ALA A 4 -9.34 -18.12 1.04
N ILE A 5 -10.00 -17.77 -0.06
CA ILE A 5 -10.93 -16.63 -0.08
C ILE A 5 -12.14 -16.94 0.79
N GLU A 6 -12.68 -18.16 0.66
CA GLU A 6 -13.83 -18.63 1.43
C GLU A 6 -13.46 -18.91 2.89
N GLU A 7 -12.32 -19.56 3.14
CA GLU A 7 -11.85 -19.92 4.48
C GLU A 7 -11.63 -18.69 5.38
N PHE A 8 -10.99 -17.64 4.85
CA PHE A 8 -10.65 -16.44 5.61
C PHE A 8 -11.65 -15.28 5.44
N ASN A 9 -12.80 -15.55 4.80
CA ASN A 9 -13.85 -14.54 4.52
C ASN A 9 -13.27 -13.25 3.93
N LEU A 10 -12.38 -13.39 2.94
CA LEU A 10 -11.65 -12.24 2.38
C LEU A 10 -12.62 -11.34 1.62
N THR A 11 -12.59 -10.05 1.96
CA THR A 11 -13.37 -9.05 1.23
C THR A 11 -12.59 -8.57 0.02
N ARG A 12 -13.18 -8.72 -1.16
CA ARG A 12 -12.63 -8.13 -2.38
C ARG A 12 -12.90 -6.63 -2.35
N LEU A 13 -11.85 -5.83 -2.37
CA LEU A 13 -11.98 -4.40 -2.66
C LEU A 13 -12.28 -4.22 -4.14
N VAL A 14 -13.41 -3.57 -4.44
CA VAL A 14 -13.80 -3.16 -5.77
C VAL A 14 -13.72 -1.65 -5.81
N PHE A 15 -13.00 -1.14 -6.80
CA PHE A 15 -12.73 0.28 -6.92
C PHE A 15 -13.42 0.83 -8.17
N GLU A 16 -14.31 1.81 -7.97
CA GLU A 16 -15.06 2.44 -9.07
C GLU A 16 -14.23 3.52 -9.79
N ASP A 17 -13.45 4.30 -9.03
CA ASP A 17 -12.62 5.39 -9.54
C ASP A 17 -11.14 4.98 -9.56
N THR A 18 -10.70 4.36 -10.66
CA THR A 18 -9.30 3.93 -10.81
C THR A 18 -8.32 5.10 -10.87
N GLN A 19 -8.77 6.29 -11.29
CA GLN A 19 -7.89 7.44 -11.54
C GLN A 19 -7.21 7.91 -10.25
N ARG A 20 -7.94 7.91 -9.13
CA ARG A 20 -7.39 8.35 -7.84
C ARG A 20 -6.19 7.52 -7.36
N TYR A 21 -6.21 6.20 -7.55
CA TYR A 21 -5.08 5.34 -7.14
C TYR A 21 -3.90 5.50 -8.09
N GLU A 22 -4.17 5.69 -9.39
CA GLU A 22 -3.14 5.91 -10.41
C GLU A 22 -2.37 7.21 -10.14
N GLU A 23 -3.08 8.29 -9.83
CA GLU A 23 -2.48 9.59 -9.48
C GLU A 23 -1.67 9.50 -8.19
N LEU A 24 -2.18 8.82 -7.16
CA LEU A 24 -1.47 8.67 -5.90
C LEU A 24 -0.24 7.76 -6.03
N ALA A 25 -0.34 6.69 -6.81
CA ALA A 25 0.79 5.82 -7.13
C ALA A 25 1.91 6.59 -7.85
N GLU A 26 1.54 7.45 -8.81
CA GLU A 26 2.47 8.32 -9.51
C GLU A 26 3.19 9.26 -8.53
N LYS A 27 2.48 9.87 -7.58
CA LYS A 27 3.09 10.70 -6.54
C LYS A 27 4.10 9.93 -5.69
N TYR A 28 3.84 8.67 -5.35
CA TYR A 28 4.80 7.84 -4.62
C TYR A 28 6.05 7.51 -5.45
N VAL A 29 5.90 7.25 -6.75
CA VAL A 29 7.02 6.99 -7.66
C VAL A 29 7.86 8.25 -7.85
N LEU A 30 7.24 9.39 -8.13
CA LEU A 30 7.90 10.68 -8.28
C LEU A 30 8.64 11.12 -7.00
N ALA A 31 8.07 10.82 -5.82
CA ALA A 31 8.71 11.07 -4.54
C ALA A 31 9.84 10.07 -4.21
N GLY A 32 10.02 9.02 -5.02
CA GLY A 32 11.07 8.02 -4.86
C GLY A 32 10.80 6.99 -3.76
N ALA A 33 9.53 6.78 -3.37
CA ALA A 33 9.13 5.72 -2.45
C ALA A 33 9.31 4.33 -3.10
N ILE A 34 8.88 4.22 -4.36
CA ILE A 34 8.93 3.00 -5.16
C ILE A 34 9.61 3.31 -6.49
N PRO A 35 10.51 2.46 -7.01
CA PRO A 35 11.08 2.63 -8.34
C PRO A 35 10.02 2.59 -9.44
N GLU A 36 10.20 3.38 -10.50
CA GLU A 36 9.33 3.40 -11.70
C GLU A 36 9.02 1.99 -12.25
N GLN A 37 10.03 1.13 -12.31
CA GLN A 37 9.89 -0.24 -12.85
C GLN A 37 9.02 -1.14 -11.96
N LYS A 38 8.70 -0.69 -10.74
CA LYS A 38 7.89 -1.38 -9.74
C LYS A 38 6.58 -0.63 -9.47
N ARG A 39 6.06 0.11 -10.46
CA ARG A 39 4.80 0.86 -10.36
C ARG A 39 3.62 0.06 -9.80
N GLY A 40 3.57 -1.25 -10.03
CA GLY A 40 2.56 -2.14 -9.41
C GLY A 40 2.61 -2.14 -7.87
N ASP A 41 3.79 -2.05 -7.26
CA ASP A 41 3.95 -1.94 -5.81
C ASP A 41 3.43 -0.57 -5.32
N ALA A 42 3.66 0.50 -6.08
CA ALA A 42 3.13 1.84 -5.76
C ALA A 42 1.60 1.88 -5.85
N LEU A 43 1.03 1.24 -6.87
CA LEU A 43 -0.42 1.06 -7.02
C LEU A 43 -1.03 0.29 -5.86
N HIS A 44 -0.38 -0.78 -5.41
CA HIS A 44 -0.87 -1.56 -4.27
C HIS A 44 -0.92 -0.71 -2.98
N ILE A 45 0.13 0.08 -2.73
CA ILE A 45 0.16 1.02 -1.60
C ILE A 45 -0.94 2.08 -1.75
N ALA A 46 -1.12 2.65 -2.94
CA ALA A 46 -2.15 3.66 -3.19
C ALA A 46 -3.56 3.13 -2.96
N MET A 47 -3.86 1.91 -3.41
CA MET A 47 -5.14 1.23 -3.15
C MET A 47 -5.38 1.02 -1.66
N ALA A 48 -4.36 0.58 -0.90
CA ALA A 48 -4.47 0.42 0.54
C ALA A 48 -4.71 1.75 1.27
N THR A 49 -3.99 2.81 0.89
CA THR A 49 -4.15 4.16 1.45
C THR A 49 -5.55 4.72 1.17
N VAL A 50 -6.00 4.71 -0.09
CA VAL A 50 -7.31 5.29 -0.47
C VAL A 50 -8.45 4.44 0.09
N GLY A 51 -8.27 3.12 0.13
CA GLY A 51 -9.16 2.18 0.80
C GLY A 51 -9.21 2.34 2.32
N ARG A 52 -8.39 3.24 2.91
CA ARG A 52 -8.29 3.52 4.35
C ARG A 52 -7.99 2.26 5.17
N MET A 53 -7.10 1.42 4.65
CA MET A 53 -6.57 0.29 5.41
C MET A 53 -5.66 0.81 6.52
N ASP A 54 -5.71 0.18 7.69
CA ASP A 54 -4.81 0.54 8.78
C ASP A 54 -3.38 0.03 8.53
N ILE A 55 -3.26 -1.17 7.96
CA ILE A 55 -1.99 -1.88 7.78
C ILE A 55 -1.92 -2.54 6.40
N LEU A 56 -0.80 -2.37 5.70
CA LEU A 56 -0.38 -3.15 4.54
C LEU A 56 0.72 -4.13 4.95
N ALA A 57 0.36 -5.42 5.06
CA ALA A 57 1.31 -6.49 5.33
C ALA A 57 1.97 -6.98 4.03
N SER A 58 3.31 -6.99 3.95
CA SER A 58 4.03 -7.42 2.75
C SER A 58 5.31 -8.18 3.06
N TRP A 59 5.63 -9.17 2.22
CA TRP A 59 6.93 -9.86 2.24
C TRP A 59 7.97 -9.18 1.34
N ASN A 60 7.58 -8.17 0.54
CA ASN A 60 8.50 -7.45 -0.35
C ASN A 60 9.33 -6.44 0.45
N CYS A 61 10.38 -6.95 1.10
CA CYS A 61 11.33 -6.17 1.89
C CYS A 61 12.31 -5.35 1.02
N ASP A 62 12.31 -5.60 -0.30
CA ASP A 62 13.16 -4.89 -1.24
C ASP A 62 12.56 -3.59 -1.77
N HIS A 63 11.24 -3.45 -1.75
CA HIS A 63 10.62 -2.24 -2.31
C HIS A 63 9.53 -1.66 -1.41
N ILE A 64 8.72 -2.50 -0.76
CA ILE A 64 7.54 -2.03 -0.02
C ILE A 64 7.87 -1.75 1.45
N VAL A 65 8.43 -2.72 2.17
CA VAL A 65 8.52 -2.64 3.65
C VAL A 65 9.64 -1.72 4.14
N ARG A 66 10.55 -1.26 3.26
CA ARG A 66 11.72 -0.47 3.66
C ARG A 66 11.31 0.80 4.41
N PHE A 67 12.06 1.16 5.46
CA PHE A 67 11.83 2.38 6.23
C PHE A 67 11.76 3.64 5.35
N LYS A 68 12.62 3.74 4.32
CA LYS A 68 12.56 4.83 3.34
C LYS A 68 11.20 4.92 2.65
N THR A 69 10.67 3.79 2.17
CA THR A 69 9.36 3.73 1.51
C THR A 69 8.27 4.21 2.46
N GLN A 70 8.26 3.70 3.70
CA GLN A 70 7.31 4.10 4.74
C GLN A 70 7.32 5.62 5.00
N GLN A 71 8.50 6.20 5.18
CA GLN A 71 8.64 7.64 5.42
C GLN A 71 8.13 8.49 4.26
N ILE A 72 8.46 8.10 3.02
CA ILE A 72 8.03 8.84 1.83
C ILE A 72 6.52 8.71 1.63
N VAL A 73 5.97 7.49 1.72
CA VAL A 73 4.52 7.24 1.63
C VAL A 73 3.77 8.06 2.66
N ARG A 74 4.21 8.04 3.92
CA ARG A 74 3.62 8.84 5.00
C ARG A 74 3.67 10.33 4.69
N THR A 75 4.81 10.83 4.20
CA THR A 75 4.98 12.24 3.84
C THR A 75 4.03 12.65 2.72
N VAL A 76 3.94 11.84 1.66
CA VAL A 76 3.01 12.08 0.54
C VAL A 76 1.56 12.05 1.05
N ASN A 77 1.18 11.06 1.87
CA ASN A 77 -0.17 10.96 2.43
C ASN A 77 -0.54 12.21 3.25
N ILE A 78 0.37 12.72 4.08
CA ILE A 78 0.14 13.93 4.87
C ILE A 78 -0.09 15.14 3.95
N ILE A 79 0.73 15.31 2.91
CA ILE A 79 0.58 16.42 1.93
C ILE A 79 -0.77 16.34 1.22
N GLU A 80 -1.22 15.13 0.91
CA GLU A 80 -2.48 14.85 0.22
C GLU A 80 -3.70 14.83 1.15
N GLY A 81 -3.52 15.05 2.46
CA GLY A 81 -4.60 15.00 3.45
C GLY A 81 -5.22 13.62 3.63
N LEU A 82 -4.45 12.56 3.39
CA LEU A 82 -4.84 11.16 3.49
C LEU A 82 -4.47 10.57 4.86
N THR A 83 -5.12 9.46 5.22
CA THR A 83 -4.77 8.70 6.41
C THR A 83 -3.38 8.07 6.25
N ASP A 84 -2.71 7.91 7.39
CA ASP A 84 -1.47 7.13 7.42
C ASP A 84 -1.74 5.66 7.10
N LEU A 85 -0.73 4.97 6.57
CA LEU A 85 -0.79 3.54 6.28
C LEU A 85 0.43 2.88 6.89
N ALA A 86 0.24 2.04 7.90
CA ALA A 86 1.34 1.25 8.44
C ALA A 86 1.74 0.18 7.42
N ILE A 87 3.03 0.06 7.11
CA ILE A 87 3.53 -0.96 6.19
C ILE A 87 4.49 -1.85 6.97
N ASN A 88 4.14 -3.13 7.10
CA ASN A 88 4.85 -4.06 7.97
C ASN A 88 5.06 -5.42 7.30
N THR A 89 6.00 -6.19 7.83
CA THR A 89 6.04 -7.63 7.51
C THR A 89 4.89 -8.35 8.20
N PRO A 90 4.37 -9.46 7.64
CA PRO A 90 3.33 -10.23 8.33
C PRO A 90 3.74 -10.69 9.72
N LYS A 91 5.04 -10.97 9.94
CA LYS A 91 5.56 -11.32 11.26
C LYS A 91 5.41 -10.19 12.29
N GLU A 92 5.68 -8.95 11.88
CA GLU A 92 5.49 -7.78 12.74
C GLU A 92 4.01 -7.59 13.08
N VAL A 93 3.12 -7.75 12.11
CA VAL A 93 1.67 -7.60 12.32
C VAL A 93 1.13 -8.61 13.33
N LEU A 94 1.60 -9.87 13.29
CA LEU A 94 1.21 -10.90 14.26
C LEU A 94 1.71 -10.63 15.69
N SER A 95 2.60 -9.65 15.87
CA SER A 95 3.17 -9.26 17.16
C SER A 95 2.70 -7.89 17.66
N LEU A 96 1.80 -7.23 16.93
CA LEU A 96 1.08 -6.02 17.37
C LEU A 96 -0.02 -6.39 18.37
#